data_AF-A0A519KJT1-F1
#
_entry.id   AF-A0A519KJT1-F1
#
_cell.length_a   1.000
_cell.length_b   1.000
_cell.length_c   1.000
_cell.angle_alpha   90.00
_cell.angle_beta   90.00
_cell.angle_gamma   90.00
#
_symmetry.space_group_name_H-M   'P 1'
#
loop_
_entity.id
_entity.type
_entity.pdbx_description
1 polymer ?
#
loop_
_entity_poly.entity_id
_entity_poly.type
_entity_poly.pdbx_seq_one_letter_code
_entity_poly.pdbx_strand_id
1 'polypeptide(L)'
;MKTLEIEKLFDRAYKAKAENNYWNQIFELRKFVNEKIISECFQRIDSDDLKYKKIGIDILSQLGANRKNFIKQLFERFFLIFETSENEKLIYTSFMALGHNNQHLKTNHFKILLKFVDSRSKKIR
;
A
#
# COMPACT_ATOMS: atom_id res chain seq x y z
N MET A 1 -6.00 12.94 -18.69
CA MET A 1 -4.64 13.17 -18.18
C MET A 1 -3.66 12.32 -18.98
N LYS A 2 -2.56 12.89 -19.48
CA LYS A 2 -1.58 12.15 -20.29
C LYS A 2 -0.76 11.23 -19.38
N THR A 3 -0.31 10.07 -19.88
CA THR A 3 0.56 9.12 -19.15
C THR A 3 1.74 9.81 -18.45
N LEU A 4 2.33 10.82 -19.10
CA LEU A 4 3.46 11.59 -18.59
C LEU A 4 3.15 12.36 -17.30
N GLU A 5 1.90 12.77 -17.08
CA GLU A 5 1.50 13.52 -15.88
C GLU A 5 1.35 12.60 -14.65
N ILE A 6 0.95 11.34 -14.87
CA ILE A 6 0.86 10.30 -13.85
C ILE A 6 2.27 9.93 -13.37
N GLU A 7 3.19 9.65 -14.30
CA GLU A 7 4.57 9.32 -13.94
C GLU A 7 5.23 10.43 -13.13
N LYS A 8 5.01 11.69 -13.52
CA LYS A 8 5.50 12.84 -12.75
C LYS A 8 4.93 12.91 -11.33
N LEU A 9 3.71 12.43 -11.08
CA LEU A 9 3.14 12.37 -9.74
C LEU A 9 3.80 11.27 -8.90
N PHE A 10 4.01 10.08 -9.47
CA PHE A 10 4.75 9.00 -8.82
C PHE A 10 6.18 9.43 -8.49
N ASP A 11 6.87 10.06 -9.45
CA ASP A 11 8.22 10.61 -9.25
C ASP A 11 8.26 11.63 -8.11
N ARG A 12 7.26 12.51 -8.03
CA ARG A 12 7.17 13.51 -6.94
C ARG A 12 6.93 12.83 -5.60
N ALA A 13 6.06 11.82 -5.53
CA ALA A 13 5.86 11.03 -4.32
C ALA A 13 7.16 10.30 -3.90
N TYR A 14 7.87 9.74 -4.87
CA TYR A 14 9.15 9.07 -4.67
C TYR A 14 10.26 10.03 -4.23
N LYS A 15 10.28 11.27 -4.73
CA LYS A 15 11.30 12.26 -4.36
C LYS A 15 10.92 13.08 -3.11
N ALA A 16 9.69 12.96 -2.62
CA ALA A 16 9.23 13.68 -1.45
C ALA A 16 10.07 13.32 -0.21
N LYS A 17 10.62 14.38 0.41
CA LYS A 17 11.38 14.30 1.67
C LYS A 17 10.50 14.55 2.89
N ALA A 18 9.56 15.49 2.77
CA ALA A 18 8.62 15.84 3.82
C ALA A 18 7.33 15.02 3.69
N GLU A 19 6.80 14.57 4.82
CA GLU A 19 5.61 13.71 4.88
C GLU A 19 4.35 14.42 4.33
N ASN A 20 4.16 15.70 4.63
CA ASN A 20 3.05 16.49 4.08
C ASN A 20 3.09 16.52 2.54
N ASN A 21 4.26 16.74 1.95
CA ASN A 21 4.43 16.75 0.50
C ASN A 21 4.17 15.36 -0.08
N TYR A 22 4.65 14.30 0.57
CA TYR A 22 4.36 12.92 0.17
C TYR A 22 2.85 12.67 0.10
N TRP A 23 2.12 12.94 1.19
CA TRP A 23 0.67 12.72 1.24
C TRP A 23 -0.09 13.60 0.25
N ASN A 24 0.36 14.84 0.00
CA ASN A 24 -0.21 15.67 -1.05
C ASN A 24 -0.13 14.98 -2.42
N GLN A 25 1.01 14.34 -2.77
CA GLN A 25 1.12 13.60 -4.03
C GLN A 25 0.21 12.37 -4.06
N ILE A 26 0.09 11.62 -2.95
CA ILE A 26 -0.83 10.48 -2.84
C ILE A 26 -2.28 10.95 -3.01
N PHE A 27 -2.65 12.08 -2.44
CA PHE A 27 -3.99 12.67 -2.56
C PHE A 27 -4.31 13.18 -3.96
N GLU A 28 -3.32 13.64 -4.71
CA GLU A 28 -3.51 13.93 -6.14
C GLU A 28 -3.67 12.64 -6.94
N LEU A 29 -2.83 11.63 -6.72
CA LEU A 29 -2.90 10.34 -7.43
C LEU A 29 -4.24 9.64 -7.24
N ARG A 30 -4.81 9.66 -6.03
CA ARG A 30 -6.11 9.03 -5.77
C ARG A 30 -7.29 9.70 -6.47
N LYS A 31 -7.15 10.91 -7.04
CA LYS A 31 -8.22 11.53 -7.83
C LYS A 31 -8.39 10.84 -9.19
N PHE A 32 -7.40 10.06 -9.63
CA PHE A 32 -7.34 9.50 -10.97
C PHE A 32 -7.56 7.98 -11.01
N VAL A 33 -8.42 7.43 -10.14
CA VAL A 33 -8.65 5.98 -10.05
C VAL A 33 -9.30 5.45 -11.32
N ASN A 34 -8.48 4.90 -12.18
CA ASN A 34 -8.87 4.05 -13.29
C ASN A 34 -8.02 2.78 -13.27
N GLU A 35 -8.37 1.81 -14.10
CA GLU A 35 -7.69 0.52 -14.18
C GLU A 35 -6.19 0.66 -14.42
N LYS A 36 -5.77 1.68 -15.17
CA LYS A 36 -4.36 1.95 -15.43
C LYS A 36 -3.60 2.32 -14.16
N ILE A 37 -4.11 3.24 -13.35
CA ILE A 37 -3.48 3.61 -12.06
C ILE A 37 -3.45 2.41 -11.12
N ILE A 38 -4.53 1.62 -11.08
CA ILE A 38 -4.59 0.43 -10.24
C ILE A 38 -3.50 -0.57 -10.66
N SER A 39 -3.39 -0.86 -11.95
CA SER A 39 -2.36 -1.74 -12.52
C SER A 39 -0.96 -1.24 -12.20
N GLU A 40 -0.70 0.06 -12.39
CA GLU A 40 0.59 0.69 -12.11
C GLU A 40 0.97 0.58 -10.61
N CYS A 41 0.00 0.76 -9.72
CA CYS A 41 0.24 0.59 -8.29
C CYS A 41 0.62 -0.85 -7.95
N PHE A 42 -0.06 -1.85 -8.54
CA PHE A 42 0.31 -3.25 -8.33
C PHE A 42 1.70 -3.58 -8.86
N GLN A 43 2.07 -3.08 -10.05
CA GLN A 43 3.44 -3.24 -10.58
C GLN A 43 4.49 -2.66 -9.63
N ARG A 44 4.20 -1.52 -9.00
CA ARG A 44 5.10 -0.90 -8.00
C ARG A 44 5.17 -1.69 -6.70
N ILE A 45 4.08 -2.30 -6.25
CA ILE A 45 4.06 -3.22 -5.09
C ILE A 45 4.90 -4.47 -5.35
N ASP A 46 4.83 -4.98 -6.58
CA ASP A 46 5.52 -6.21 -6.98
C ASP A 46 7.00 -5.95 -7.38
N SER A 47 7.47 -4.68 -7.39
CA SER A 47 8.88 -4.31 -7.67
C SER A 47 9.83 -4.63 -6.51
N ASP A 48 11.15 -4.46 -6.65
CA ASP A 48 12.09 -4.64 -5.51
C ASP A 48 12.29 -3.36 -4.67
N ASP A 49 11.74 -2.22 -5.12
CA ASP A 49 11.94 -0.94 -4.47
C ASP A 49 10.92 -0.72 -3.35
N LEU A 50 11.40 -0.75 -2.10
CA LEU A 50 10.59 -0.58 -0.89
C LEU A 50 9.74 0.71 -0.88
N LYS A 51 10.26 1.80 -1.47
CA LYS A 51 9.54 3.07 -1.50
C LYS A 51 8.42 3.02 -2.54
N TYR A 52 8.64 2.38 -3.69
CA TYR A 52 7.57 2.13 -4.64
C TYR A 52 6.51 1.17 -4.09
N LYS A 53 6.90 0.13 -3.35
CA LYS A 53 5.93 -0.73 -2.66
C LYS A 53 5.02 0.08 -1.76
N LYS A 54 5.62 0.91 -0.91
CA LYS A 54 4.89 1.80 0.00
C LYS A 54 3.93 2.73 -0.76
N ILE A 55 4.40 3.38 -1.82
CA ILE A 55 3.58 4.31 -2.63
C ILE A 55 2.38 3.59 -3.22
N GLY A 56 2.57 2.41 -3.83
CA GLY A 56 1.48 1.64 -4.41
C GLY A 56 0.42 1.25 -3.37
N ILE A 57 0.85 0.79 -2.18
CA ILE A 57 -0.04 0.45 -1.07
C ILE A 57 -0.81 1.68 -0.60
N ASP A 58 -0.12 2.79 -0.35
CA ASP A 58 -0.74 4.02 0.17
C ASP A 58 -1.79 4.56 -0.82
N ILE A 59 -1.51 4.56 -2.13
CA ILE A 59 -2.49 4.99 -3.14
C ILE A 59 -3.71 4.07 -3.13
N LEU A 60 -3.51 2.76 -3.30
CA LEU A 60 -4.63 1.81 -3.40
C LEU A 60 -5.50 1.82 -2.15
N SER A 61 -4.89 2.00 -0.97
CA SER A 61 -5.59 2.04 0.33
C SER A 61 -6.42 3.30 0.55
N GLN A 62 -6.23 4.34 -0.27
CA GLN A 62 -6.95 5.61 -0.18
C GLN A 62 -8.16 5.70 -1.15
N LEU A 63 -8.46 4.64 -1.91
CA LEU A 63 -9.48 4.69 -2.98
C LEU A 63 -10.94 4.46 -2.52
N GLY A 64 -11.21 4.42 -1.22
CA GLY A 64 -12.54 4.19 -0.65
C GLY A 64 -13.28 2.99 -1.25
N ALA A 65 -14.53 3.22 -1.66
CA ALA A 65 -15.41 2.19 -2.23
C ALA A 65 -14.90 1.60 -3.57
N ASN A 66 -14.03 2.32 -4.30
CA ASN A 66 -13.49 1.85 -5.57
C ASN A 66 -12.57 0.63 -5.42
N ARG A 67 -12.13 0.31 -4.20
CA ARG A 67 -11.32 -0.88 -3.92
C ARG A 67 -12.04 -2.20 -4.09
N LYS A 68 -13.37 -2.23 -4.08
CA LYS A 68 -14.16 -3.48 -4.09
C LYS A 68 -13.71 -4.46 -5.17
N ASN A 69 -13.31 -3.96 -6.35
CA ASN A 69 -12.93 -4.79 -7.49
C ASN A 69 -11.53 -5.43 -7.38
N PHE A 70 -10.64 -4.91 -6.54
CA PHE A 70 -9.26 -5.38 -6.43
C PHE A 70 -8.82 -5.67 -4.99
N ILE A 71 -9.71 -5.56 -4.00
CA ILE A 71 -9.37 -5.72 -2.59
C ILE A 71 -8.77 -7.08 -2.26
N LYS A 72 -9.23 -8.14 -2.94
CA LYS A 72 -8.67 -9.49 -2.80
C LYS A 72 -7.20 -9.53 -3.21
N GLN A 73 -6.86 -8.96 -4.37
CA GLN A 73 -5.49 -8.90 -4.87
C GLN A 73 -4.60 -8.06 -3.94
N LEU A 74 -5.15 -6.94 -3.43
CA LEU A 74 -4.44 -6.09 -2.48
C LEU A 74 -4.14 -6.83 -1.16
N PHE A 75 -5.09 -7.62 -0.65
CA PHE A 75 -4.88 -8.48 0.51
C PHE A 75 -3.80 -9.52 0.27
N GLU A 76 -3.80 -10.19 -0.88
CA GLU A 76 -2.75 -11.16 -1.23
C GLU A 76 -1.35 -10.53 -1.14
N ARG A 77 -1.18 -9.28 -1.58
CA ARG A 77 0.09 -8.54 -1.45
C ARG A 77 0.42 -8.19 0.00
N PHE A 78 -0.56 -7.77 0.80
CA PHE A 78 -0.33 -7.49 2.22
C PHE A 78 0.18 -8.75 2.94
N PHE A 79 -0.48 -9.89 2.74
CA PHE A 79 -0.10 -11.14 3.39
C PHE A 79 1.23 -11.68 2.88
N LEU A 80 1.52 -11.55 1.58
CA LEU A 80 2.86 -11.84 1.06
C LEU A 80 3.93 -10.99 1.75
N ILE A 81 3.69 -9.68 1.93
CA ILE A 81 4.61 -8.79 2.66
C ILE A 81 4.78 -9.25 4.11
N PHE A 82 3.69 -9.59 4.81
CA PHE A 82 3.75 -10.08 6.18
C PHE A 82 4.51 -11.41 6.32
N GLU A 83 4.55 -12.22 5.28
CA GLU A 83 5.26 -13.51 5.30
C GLU A 83 6.73 -13.40 4.88
N THR A 84 7.09 -12.40 4.06
CA THR A 84 8.39 -12.37 3.37
C THR A 84 9.26 -11.16 3.68
N SER A 85 8.69 -10.06 4.16
CA SER A 85 9.43 -8.82 4.40
C SER A 85 9.86 -8.71 5.84
N GLU A 86 11.13 -8.40 6.08
CA GLU A 86 11.65 -7.98 7.39
C GLU A 86 11.63 -6.45 7.56
N ASN A 87 11.27 -5.70 6.50
CA ASN A 87 11.25 -4.25 6.55
C ASN A 87 10.09 -3.71 7.41
N GLU A 88 10.39 -3.21 8.59
CA GLU A 88 9.38 -2.72 9.54
C GLU A 88 8.47 -1.63 8.97
N LYS A 89 9.01 -0.71 8.15
CA LYS A 89 8.21 0.38 7.59
C LYS A 89 7.18 -0.13 6.59
N LEU A 90 7.57 -1.11 5.76
CA LEU A 90 6.66 -1.73 4.79
C LEU A 90 5.60 -2.58 5.48
N ILE A 91 5.97 -3.34 6.51
CA ILE A 91 5.03 -4.08 7.36
C ILE A 91 4.03 -3.11 8.00
N TYR A 92 4.51 -2.04 8.62
CA TYR A 92 3.67 -1.02 9.25
C TYR A 92 2.70 -0.37 8.26
N THR A 93 3.18 0.06 7.08
CA THR A 93 2.30 0.59 6.02
C THR A 93 1.22 -0.42 5.63
N SER A 94 1.59 -1.70 5.49
CA SER A 94 0.64 -2.77 5.13
C SER A 94 -0.39 -3.00 6.24
N PHE A 95 -0.01 -2.88 7.51
CA PHE A 95 -0.96 -2.93 8.64
C PHE A 95 -1.93 -1.76 8.65
N MET A 96 -1.44 -0.53 8.45
CA MET A 96 -2.30 0.65 8.37
C MET A 96 -3.32 0.51 7.23
N ALA A 97 -2.85 0.05 6.07
CA ALA A 97 -3.68 -0.25 4.92
C ALA A 97 -4.71 -1.35 5.22
N LEU A 98 -4.30 -2.45 5.86
CA LEU A 98 -5.19 -3.55 6.25
C LEU A 98 -6.26 -3.08 7.24
N GLY A 99 -5.92 -2.21 8.20
CA GLY A 99 -6.83 -1.66 9.19
C GLY A 99 -8.02 -0.93 8.55
N HIS A 100 -7.77 -0.16 7.49
CA HIS A 100 -8.83 0.49 6.70
C HIS A 100 -9.72 -0.48 5.89
N ASN A 101 -9.40 -1.78 5.88
CA ASN A 101 -10.06 -2.80 5.05
C ASN A 101 -10.36 -4.09 5.83
N ASN A 102 -10.28 -4.06 7.16
CA ASN A 102 -10.30 -5.23 8.03
C ASN A 102 -11.59 -6.09 7.92
N GLN A 103 -12.68 -5.53 7.41
CA GLN A 103 -13.94 -6.23 7.11
C GLN A 103 -13.78 -7.44 6.16
N HIS A 104 -12.65 -7.53 5.43
CA HIS A 104 -12.35 -8.64 4.51
C HIS A 104 -11.40 -9.70 5.12
N LEU A 105 -11.03 -9.58 6.40
CA LEU A 105 -10.22 -10.57 7.09
C LEU A 105 -10.96 -11.90 7.25
N LYS A 106 -10.20 -12.99 7.20
CA LYS A 106 -10.67 -14.38 7.32
C LYS A 106 -9.83 -15.11 8.36
N THR A 107 -10.32 -16.23 8.88
CA THR A 107 -9.66 -17.02 9.93
C THR A 107 -8.20 -17.37 9.60
N ASN A 108 -7.90 -17.71 8.34
CA ASN A 108 -6.55 -18.04 7.90
C ASN A 108 -5.57 -16.86 8.00
N HIS A 109 -6.03 -15.63 7.77
CA HIS A 109 -5.22 -14.43 7.87
C HIS A 109 -4.71 -14.20 9.29
N PHE A 110 -5.53 -14.48 10.31
CA PHE A 110 -5.13 -14.27 11.71
C PHE A 110 -3.90 -15.10 12.10
N LYS A 111 -3.72 -16.30 11.54
CA LYS A 111 -2.51 -17.10 11.80
C LYS A 111 -1.22 -16.37 11.39
N ILE A 112 -1.26 -15.59 10.32
CA ILE A 112 -0.13 -14.77 9.88
C ILE A 112 0.04 -13.56 10.80
N LEU A 113 -1.05 -12.88 11.13
CA LEU A 113 -1.01 -11.67 11.96
C LEU A 113 -0.53 -11.96 13.40
N LEU A 114 -0.83 -13.14 13.95
CA LEU A 114 -0.38 -13.55 15.29
C LEU A 114 1.14 -13.55 15.44
N LYS A 115 1.91 -13.70 14.34
CA LYS A 115 3.38 -13.63 14.37
C LYS A 115 3.92 -12.29 14.85
N PHE A 116 3.10 -11.23 14.78
CA PHE A 116 3.50 -9.87 15.09
C PHE A 116 3.12 -9.41 16.50
N VAL A 117 2.32 -10.20 17.24
CA VAL A 117 1.85 -9.87 18.61
C VAL A 117 3.00 -9.63 19.58
N ASP A 118 4.13 -10.32 19.39
CA ASP A 118 5.32 -10.16 20.23
C ASP A 118 6.44 -9.37 19.52
N SER A 119 6.10 -8.62 18.46
CA SER A 119 7.08 -7.83 17.73
C SER A 119 7.79 -6.85 18.68
N ARG A 120 9.12 -6.75 18.53
CA ARG A 120 9.92 -5.76 19.28
C ARG A 120 9.53 -4.33 18.91
N SER A 121 9.09 -4.12 17.68
CA SER A 121 8.64 -2.82 17.19
C SER A 121 7.24 -2.50 17.70
N LYS A 122 7.12 -1.48 18.56
CA LYS A 122 5.85 -1.01 19.13
C LYS A 122 4.82 -0.55 18.08
N LYS A 123 5.26 -0.27 16.85
CA LYS A 123 4.38 0.12 15.75
C LYS A 123 3.73 -1.08 15.06
N ILE A 124 4.38 -2.25 15.18
CA ILE A 124 3.98 -3.49 14.53
C ILE A 124 3.22 -4.40 15.51
N ARG A 125 3.66 -4.41 16.77
CA ARG A 125 2.96 -5.05 17.89
C ARG A 125 1.65 -4.35 18.20
#